data_AF-A0A6P0MHY8-F1
#
_entry.id   AF-A0A6P0MHY8-F1
#
_cell.length_a   1.000
_cell.length_b   1.000
_cell.length_c   1.000
_cell.angle_alpha   90.00
_cell.angle_beta   90.00
_cell.angle_gamma   90.00
#
_symmetry.space_group_name_H-M   'P 1'
#
loop_
_entity.id
_entity.type
_entity.pdbx_description
1 polymer ?
#
loop_
_entity_poly.entity_id
_entity_poly.type
_entity_poly.pdbx_seq_one_letter_code
_entity_poly.pdbx_strand_id
1 'polypeptide(L)'
;MRVFLDISPYWPKDEYGQSRTVNSIYEEIKGSNNEVGRNTLRLALDGKLDRGLFANIVKLSRLLSEWSGQEVRPSDLLKVEEDNKSNS
;
A
#
# COMPACT_ATOMS: atom_id res chain seq x y z
N MET A 1 5.37 -19.47 4.74
CA MET A 1 5.78 -18.37 3.83
C MET A 1 4.56 -17.57 3.48
N ARG A 2 4.54 -16.30 3.85
CA ARG A 2 3.45 -15.36 3.63
C ARG A 2 3.92 -14.25 2.71
N VAL A 3 3.13 -13.94 1.68
CA VAL A 3 3.39 -12.83 0.77
C VAL A 3 2.30 -11.80 0.97
N PHE A 4 2.67 -10.54 1.18
CA PHE A 4 1.71 -9.45 1.37
C PHE A 4 2.24 -8.16 0.76
N LEU A 5 1.35 -7.18 0.64
CA LEU A 5 1.69 -5.82 0.26
C LEU A 5 1.79 -4.94 1.50
N ASP A 6 2.88 -4.17 1.57
CA ASP A 6 3.09 -3.13 2.57
C ASP A 6 3.34 -1.79 1.87
N ILE A 7 2.43 -0.85 2.08
CA ILE A 7 2.50 0.51 1.52
C ILE A 7 2.82 1.56 2.58
N SER A 8 2.95 1.17 3.86
CA SER A 8 3.15 2.09 4.97
C SER A 8 4.39 3.00 4.84
N PRO A 9 5.53 2.58 4.24
CA PRO A 9 6.70 3.44 4.12
C PRO A 9 6.49 4.65 3.19
N TYR A 10 5.54 4.56 2.26
CA TYR A 10 5.25 5.58 1.25
C TYR A 10 3.92 6.29 1.49
N TRP A 11 3.30 6.03 2.65
CA TRP A 11 1.98 6.56 2.95
C TRP A 11 2.05 8.08 3.17
N PRO A 12 1.17 8.87 2.52
CA PRO A 12 1.22 10.32 2.59
C PRO A 12 0.94 10.85 4.00
N LYS A 13 1.66 11.91 4.34
CA LYS A 13 1.49 12.65 5.60
C LYS A 13 0.78 13.98 5.34
N ASP A 14 0.10 14.48 6.35
CA ASP A 14 -0.51 15.82 6.33
C ASP A 14 0.51 16.91 6.67
N GLU A 15 0.03 18.16 6.73
CA GLU A 15 0.83 19.34 7.04
C GLU A 15 1.49 19.31 8.44
N TYR A 16 0.99 18.46 9.34
CA TYR A 16 1.56 18.26 10.68
C TYR A 16 2.47 17.03 10.75
N GLY A 17 2.74 16.39 9.61
CA GLY A 17 3.54 15.17 9.52
C GLY A 17 2.82 13.90 10.01
N GLN A 18 1.52 13.97 10.26
CA GLN A 18 0.71 12.82 10.66
C GLN A 18 0.26 12.03 9.45
N SER A 19 0.15 10.71 9.59
CA SER A 19 -0.33 9.86 8.50
C SER A 19 -1.77 10.23 8.13
N ARG A 20 -2.02 10.47 6.85
CA ARG A 20 -3.37 10.77 6.37
C ARG A 20 -4.30 9.58 6.60
N THR A 21 -5.58 9.84 6.88
CA THR A 21 -6.54 8.75 7.11
C THR A 21 -6.85 8.02 5.81
N VAL A 22 -7.10 6.71 5.89
CA VAL A 22 -7.54 5.90 4.74
C VAL A 22 -8.78 6.50 4.06
N ASN A 23 -9.71 7.07 4.84
CA ASN A 23 -10.90 7.70 4.28
C ASN A 23 -10.56 8.95 3.45
N SER A 24 -9.67 9.82 3.96
CA SER A 24 -9.25 11.02 3.23
C SER A 24 -8.57 10.68 1.90
N ILE A 25 -7.74 9.63 1.89
CA ILE A 25 -7.08 9.15 0.68
C ILE A 25 -8.07 8.54 -0.30
N TYR A 26 -9.00 7.72 0.20
CA TYR A 26 -10.01 7.11 -0.64
C TYR A 26 -10.86 8.15 -1.36
N GLU A 27 -11.32 9.20 -0.66
CA GLU A 27 -12.11 10.26 -1.30
C GLU A 27 -11.29 11.08 -2.31
N GLU A 28 -9.98 11.26 -2.11
CA GLU A 28 -9.10 11.93 -3.07
C GLU A 28 -8.95 11.14 -4.38
N ILE A 29 -8.77 9.82 -4.30
CA ILE A 29 -8.50 8.99 -5.49
C ILE A 29 -9.76 8.48 -6.17
N LYS A 30 -10.93 8.72 -5.60
CA LYS A 30 -12.23 8.24 -6.10
C LYS A 30 -12.53 8.87 -7.46
N GLY A 31 -12.85 8.04 -8.45
CA GLY A 31 -13.06 8.44 -9.84
C GLY A 31 -11.78 8.61 -10.66
N SER A 32 -10.59 8.43 -10.06
CA SER A 32 -9.32 8.51 -10.79
C SER A 32 -9.00 7.21 -11.53
N ASN A 33 -8.07 7.28 -12.50
CA ASN A 33 -7.54 6.10 -13.20
C ASN A 33 -6.87 5.09 -12.25
N ASN A 34 -6.41 5.55 -11.08
CA ASN A 34 -5.76 4.73 -10.07
C ASN A 34 -6.68 4.41 -8.88
N GLU A 35 -8.00 4.60 -9.00
CA GLU A 35 -8.93 4.27 -7.92
C GLU A 35 -8.77 2.82 -7.46
N VAL A 36 -8.63 2.67 -6.14
CA VAL A 36 -8.66 1.40 -5.42
C VAL A 36 -9.64 1.51 -4.25
N GLY A 37 -10.27 0.38 -3.89
CA GLY A 37 -11.27 0.37 -2.83
C GLY A 37 -10.68 0.68 -1.46
N ARG A 38 -11.46 1.33 -0.59
CA ARG A 38 -11.09 1.67 0.80
C ARG A 38 -10.53 0.48 1.58
N ASN A 39 -11.12 -0.70 1.41
CA ASN A 39 -10.64 -1.92 2.08
C ASN A 39 -9.27 -2.39 1.55
N THR A 40 -8.98 -2.16 0.26
CA THR A 40 -7.66 -2.47 -0.32
C THR A 40 -6.59 -1.57 0.28
N LEU A 41 -6.85 -0.25 0.37
CA LEU A 41 -5.94 0.69 1.03
C LEU A 41 -5.65 0.28 2.48
N ARG A 42 -6.70 0.01 3.26
CA ARG A 42 -6.56 -0.41 4.67
C ARG A 42 -5.74 -1.69 4.81
N LEU A 43 -6.06 -2.73 4.04
CA LEU A 43 -5.34 -4.00 4.13
C LEU A 43 -3.89 -3.86 3.68
N ALA A 44 -3.61 -3.07 2.65
CA ALA A 44 -2.24 -2.84 2.19
C ALA A 44 -1.43 -2.02 3.21
N LEU A 45 -2.05 -1.01 3.83
CA LEU A 45 -1.42 -0.21 4.88
C LEU A 45 -1.11 -1.05 6.12
N ASP A 46 -1.99 -1.99 6.46
CA ASP A 46 -1.82 -2.91 7.59
C ASP A 46 -0.87 -4.10 7.30
N GLY A 47 -0.29 -4.21 6.09
CA GLY A 47 0.50 -5.39 5.70
C GLY A 47 -0.31 -6.70 5.64
N LYS A 48 -1.61 -6.59 5.37
CA LYS A 48 -2.59 -7.70 5.39
C LYS A 48 -3.21 -7.98 4.03
N LEU A 49 -2.89 -7.20 3.00
CA LEU A 49 -3.38 -7.46 1.66
C LEU A 49 -2.62 -8.65 1.06
N ASP A 50 -3.19 -9.84 1.21
CA ASP A 50 -2.74 -11.07 0.58
C ASP A 50 -3.16 -11.11 -0.89
N ARG A 51 -2.26 -11.57 -1.78
CA ARG A 51 -2.46 -11.82 -3.23
C ARG A 51 -3.48 -10.88 -3.89
N GLY A 52 -3.31 -9.56 -3.69
CA GLY A 52 -4.19 -8.56 -4.29
C GLY A 52 -4.23 -8.67 -5.83
N LEU A 53 -5.30 -8.17 -6.45
CA LEU A 53 -5.38 -8.07 -7.91
C LEU A 53 -4.16 -7.31 -8.44
N PHE A 54 -3.45 -7.87 -9.44
CA PHE A 54 -2.27 -7.23 -10.05
C PHE A 54 -2.52 -5.76 -10.45
N ALA A 55 -3.73 -5.47 -10.92
CA ALA A 55 -4.16 -4.11 -11.25
C ALA A 55 -4.08 -3.16 -10.03
N ASN A 56 -4.46 -3.61 -8.84
CA ASN A 56 -4.38 -2.80 -7.63
C ASN A 56 -2.94 -2.52 -7.22
N ILE A 57 -2.02 -3.48 -7.41
CA ILE A 57 -0.61 -3.28 -7.09
C ILE A 57 -0.02 -2.16 -7.96
N VAL A 58 -0.30 -2.19 -9.27
CA VAL A 58 0.15 -1.16 -10.22
C VAL A 58 -0.46 0.21 -9.89
N LYS A 59 -1.75 0.25 -9.54
CA LYS A 59 -2.41 1.50 -9.14
C LYS A 59 -1.81 2.07 -7.86
N LEU A 60 -1.60 1.22 -6.85
CA LEU A 60 -0.96 1.62 -5.59
C LEU A 60 0.45 2.13 -5.82
N SER A 61 1.27 1.44 -6.62
CA SER A 61 2.64 1.88 -6.89
C SER A 61 2.69 3.26 -7.57
N ARG A 62 1.76 3.54 -8.49
CA ARG A 62 1.62 4.86 -9.13
C ARG A 62 1.22 5.95 -8.13
N LEU A 63 0.20 5.71 -7.32
CA LEU A 63 -0.25 6.66 -6.30
C LEU A 63 0.86 6.97 -5.29
N LEU A 64 1.54 5.93 -4.80
CA LEU A 64 2.63 6.10 -3.83
C LEU A 64 3.83 6.82 -4.46
N SER A 65 4.09 6.62 -5.75
CA SER A 65 5.14 7.38 -6.44
C SER A 65 4.81 8.87 -6.50
N GLU A 66 3.56 9.19 -6.84
CA GLU A 66 3.07 10.57 -6.90
C GLU A 66 3.14 11.26 -5.53
N TRP A 67 2.65 10.59 -4.48
CA TRP A 67 2.61 11.16 -3.14
C TRP A 67 3.97 11.28 -2.46
N SER A 68 4.86 10.31 -2.67
CA SER A 68 6.18 10.30 -2.01
C SER A 68 7.25 11.09 -2.78
N GLY A 69 6.97 11.47 -4.04
CA GLY A 69 7.92 12.18 -4.90
C GLY A 69 9.10 11.33 -5.37
N GLN A 70 9.06 10.01 -5.17
CA GLN A 70 10.08 9.06 -5.61
C GLN A 70 9.45 7.92 -6.41
N GLU A 71 10.21 7.24 -7.26
CA GLU A 71 9.71 6.09 -8.00
C GLU A 71 9.43 4.91 -7.05
N VAL A 72 8.17 4.46 -6.97
CA VAL A 72 7.74 3.28 -6.22
C VAL A 72 7.25 2.22 -7.20
N ARG A 73 7.94 1.08 -7.23
CA ARG A 73 7.64 -0.05 -8.11
C ARG A 73 6.80 -1.11 -7.38
N PRO A 74 6.03 -1.93 -8.11
CA PRO A 74 5.30 -3.07 -7.52
C PRO A 74 6.16 -3.99 -6.65
N SER A 75 7.42 -4.21 -7.02
CA SER A 75 8.38 -5.03 -6.26
C SER A 75 8.72 -4.44 -4.89
N ASP A 76 8.66 -3.12 -4.74
CA ASP A 76 9.04 -2.45 -3.50
C ASP A 76 7.97 -2.63 -2.42
N LEU A 77 6.73 -2.83 -2.87
CA LEU A 77 5.54 -3.05 -2.04
C LEU A 77 5.39 -4.50 -1.59
N LEU A 78 5.88 -5.47 -2.37
CA LEU A 78 5.75 -6.88 -2.08
C LEU A 78 6.75 -7.30 -1.00
N LYS A 79 6.23 -7.86 0.09
CA LYS A 79 7.01 -8.42 1.20
C LYS A 79 6.78 -9.92 1.29
N VAL A 80 7.85 -10.63 1.63
CA VAL A 80 7.82 -12.07 1.88
C VAL A 80 8.30 -12.30 3.30
N GLU A 81 7.40 -12.82 4.14
CA GLU A 81 7.72 -13.33 5.46
C GLU A 81 7.89 -14.85 5.35
N GLU A 82 9.10 -15.34 5.58
CA GLU A 82 9.31 -16.78 5.77
C GLU A 82 8.80 -17.17 7.16
N ASP A 83 8.11 -18.31 7.27
CA ASP A 83 7.78 -18.84 8.59
C ASP A 83 9.11 -19.31 9.19
N ASN A 84 9.72 -18.50 10.03
CA ASN A 84 10.82 -18.97 10.87
C ASN A 84 10.24 -20.02 11.81
N LYS A 85 10.23 -21.28 11.36
CA LYS A 85 10.27 -22.43 12.26
C LYS A 85 11.65 -22.45 12.90
N SER A 86 11.85 -21.56 13.87
CA SER A 86 12.87 -21.76 14.88
C SER A 86 12.43 -22.98 15.67
N ASN A 87 12.97 -24.14 15.31
CA ASN A 87 13.10 -25.24 16.26
C ASN A 87 14.01 -24.74 17.39
N SER A 88 13.42 -24.41 18.54
CA SER A 88 14.11 -24.32 19.83
C SER A 88 13.16 -24.80 20.91
#